data_AF-A0A7Y6EF70-F1
#
_entry.id   AF-A0A7Y6EF70-F1
#
_cell.length_a   1.000
_cell.length_b   1.000
_cell.length_c   1.000
_cell.angle_alpha   90.00
_cell.angle_beta   90.00
_cell.angle_gamma   90.00
#
_symmetry.space_group_name_H-M   'P 1'
#
loop_
_entity.id
_entity.type
_entity.pdbx_description
1 polymer ?
#
loop_
_entity_poly.entity_id
_entity_poly.type
_entity_poly.pdbx_seq_one_letter_code
_entity_poly.pdbx_strand_id
1 'polypeptide(L)'
;MFAMLTPFLLVAMVLAEVSGLPQPARQQALMNEIEGIVVLPQGARPLASYGRNYALSGPDKVVATYLLPSPSIDFSQGCEEMLADFSSRPCAKGEIKAQVRLDARRKAAETPAGKRRWHQSAKALPRINDGGCMQVNVEYEISTRRVMTVSCNGQA
;
A
#
# COMPACT_ATOMS: atom_id res chain seq x y z
N MET A 1 -17.92 -67.08 21.31
CA MET A 1 -16.76 -66.18 21.03
C MET A 1 -17.32 -64.86 20.53
N PHE A 2 -17.08 -63.80 21.29
CA PHE A 2 -17.58 -62.43 21.10
C PHE A 2 -16.91 -61.72 19.90
N ALA A 3 -17.64 -60.77 19.30
CA ALA A 3 -17.22 -59.41 18.88
C ALA A 3 -17.94 -59.01 17.57
N MET A 4 -19.05 -58.27 17.68
CA MET A 4 -19.11 -56.80 17.53
C MET A 4 -18.92 -56.32 16.08
N LEU A 5 -20.05 -56.21 15.37
CA LEU A 5 -20.19 -55.36 14.19
C LEU A 5 -20.55 -53.95 14.67
N THR A 6 -19.59 -53.05 14.63
CA THR A 6 -19.75 -51.62 14.94
C THR A 6 -20.41 -50.91 13.76
N PRO A 7 -21.61 -50.32 13.89
CA PRO A 7 -22.13 -49.45 12.86
C PRO A 7 -21.37 -48.12 12.92
N PHE A 8 -20.58 -47.85 11.88
CA PHE A 8 -19.97 -46.54 11.65
C PHE A 8 -21.10 -45.51 11.45
N LEU A 9 -21.38 -44.73 12.49
CA LEU A 9 -22.21 -43.53 12.39
C LEU A 9 -21.47 -42.52 11.50
N LEU A 10 -21.98 -42.30 10.30
CA LEU A 10 -21.61 -41.19 9.42
C LEU A 10 -22.06 -39.88 10.08
N VAL A 11 -21.17 -39.22 10.82
CA VAL A 11 -21.37 -37.84 11.24
C VAL A 11 -21.07 -36.95 10.04
N ALA A 12 -22.13 -36.56 9.32
CA ALA A 12 -22.06 -35.50 8.32
C ALA A 12 -21.81 -34.16 9.03
N MET A 13 -20.54 -33.74 9.09
CA MET A 13 -20.16 -32.38 9.44
C MET A 13 -20.63 -31.42 8.33
N VAL A 14 -21.84 -30.89 8.48
CA VAL A 14 -22.29 -29.70 7.75
C VAL A 14 -21.65 -28.50 8.45
N LEU A 15 -20.48 -28.08 7.98
CA LEU A 15 -19.85 -26.84 8.42
C LEU A 15 -20.26 -25.70 7.50
N ALA A 16 -21.18 -24.89 8.04
CA ALA A 16 -21.43 -23.47 7.81
C ALA A 16 -20.93 -22.83 6.50
N GLU A 17 -21.88 -22.41 5.67
CA GLU A 17 -21.67 -21.36 4.67
C GLU A 17 -21.27 -20.06 5.39
N VAL A 18 -19.97 -19.76 5.40
CA VAL A 18 -19.48 -18.41 5.68
C VAL A 18 -19.92 -17.54 4.51
N SER A 19 -21.04 -16.83 4.68
CA SER A 19 -21.57 -15.85 3.74
C SER A 19 -20.63 -14.62 3.70
N GLY A 20 -19.47 -14.79 3.06
CA GLY A 20 -18.48 -13.74 2.88
C GLY A 20 -17.77 -13.94 1.55
N LEU A 21 -17.67 -12.87 0.75
CA LEU A 21 -16.82 -12.89 -0.44
C LEU A 21 -15.39 -13.31 -0.04
N PRO A 22 -14.68 -14.08 -0.90
CA PRO A 22 -13.27 -14.34 -0.70
C PRO A 22 -12.53 -13.03 -0.44
N GLN A 23 -11.59 -13.05 0.51
CA GLN A 23 -10.88 -11.84 0.96
C GLN A 23 -10.36 -10.96 -0.20
N PRO A 24 -9.76 -11.50 -1.28
CA PRO A 24 -9.35 -10.70 -2.43
C PRO A 24 -10.51 -9.98 -3.15
N ALA A 25 -11.68 -10.63 -3.28
CA ALA A 25 -12.85 -10.04 -3.92
C ALA A 25 -13.46 -8.91 -3.07
N ARG A 26 -13.52 -9.10 -1.74
CA ARG A 26 -13.95 -8.04 -0.81
C ARG A 26 -13.02 -6.82 -0.85
N GLN A 27 -11.71 -7.05 -0.83
CA GLN A 27 -10.71 -5.98 -0.96
C GLN A 27 -10.88 -5.22 -2.27
N GLN A 28 -11.12 -5.94 -3.36
CA GLN A 28 -11.34 -5.36 -4.67
C GLN A 28 -12.61 -4.50 -4.73
N ALA A 29 -13.70 -4.95 -4.13
CA ALA A 29 -14.93 -4.16 -4.03
C ALA A 29 -14.72 -2.85 -3.25
N LEU A 30 -14.06 -2.92 -2.08
CA LEU A 30 -13.75 -1.74 -1.26
C LEU A 30 -12.87 -0.74 -2.01
N MET A 31 -11.83 -1.20 -2.70
CA MET A 31 -10.97 -0.31 -3.51
C MET A 31 -11.76 0.39 -4.62
N ASN A 32 -12.62 -0.34 -5.34
CA ASN A 32 -13.43 0.26 -6.41
C ASN A 32 -14.41 1.30 -5.86
N GLU A 33 -15.05 1.00 -4.73
CA GLU A 33 -15.98 1.91 -4.08
C GLU A 33 -15.30 3.20 -3.62
N ILE A 34 -14.19 3.10 -2.87
CA ILE A 34 -13.43 4.25 -2.40
C ILE A 34 -12.98 5.10 -3.58
N GLU A 35 -12.40 4.49 -4.63
CA GLU A 35 -11.95 5.21 -5.82
C GLU A 35 -13.09 5.88 -6.60
N GLY A 36 -14.32 5.36 -6.50
CA GLY A 36 -15.50 5.91 -7.17
C GLY A 36 -16.13 7.11 -6.46
N ILE A 37 -15.89 7.28 -5.15
CA ILE A 37 -16.50 8.36 -4.35
C ILE A 37 -15.49 9.36 -3.78
N VAL A 38 -14.19 9.04 -3.81
CA VAL A 38 -13.16 9.92 -3.27
C VAL A 38 -13.04 11.19 -4.11
N VAL A 39 -13.06 12.34 -3.42
CA VAL A 39 -12.74 13.65 -4.01
C VAL A 39 -11.35 14.04 -3.52
N LEU A 40 -10.40 14.22 -4.45
CA LEU A 40 -9.04 14.58 -4.10
C LEU A 40 -8.93 16.06 -3.70
N PRO A 41 -8.05 16.41 -2.74
CA PRO A 41 -7.87 17.78 -2.26
C PRO A 41 -7.24 18.66 -3.35
N GLN A 42 -7.38 19.97 -3.20
CA GLN A 42 -6.73 20.93 -4.09
C GLN A 42 -5.21 20.72 -4.09
N GLY A 43 -4.59 20.80 -5.26
CA GLY A 43 -3.15 20.56 -5.44
C GLY A 43 -2.77 19.10 -5.64
N ALA A 44 -3.69 18.15 -5.42
CA ALA A 44 -3.50 16.77 -5.82
C ALA A 44 -3.48 16.62 -7.34
N ARG A 45 -2.62 15.72 -7.83
CA ARG A 45 -2.67 15.20 -9.21
C ARG A 45 -3.94 14.37 -9.45
N PRO A 46 -4.28 14.02 -10.70
CA PRO A 46 -5.33 13.04 -10.98
C PRO A 46 -5.07 11.69 -10.29
N LEU A 47 -6.13 10.98 -9.88
CA LEU A 47 -6.02 9.71 -9.15
C LEU A 47 -5.13 8.67 -9.86
N ALA A 48 -5.19 8.60 -11.19
CA ALA A 48 -4.40 7.69 -12.00
C ALA A 48 -2.88 7.96 -11.97
N SER A 49 -2.45 9.14 -11.52
CA SER A 49 -1.02 9.47 -11.35
C SER A 49 -0.40 8.84 -10.11
N TYR A 50 -1.21 8.34 -9.17
CA TYR A 50 -0.72 7.74 -7.93
C TYR A 50 -0.65 6.22 -8.00
N GLY A 51 0.29 5.66 -7.25
CA GLY A 51 0.18 4.30 -6.74
C GLY A 51 -0.73 4.29 -5.51
N ARG A 52 -1.77 3.46 -5.53
CA ARG A 52 -2.81 3.46 -4.49
C ARG A 52 -2.65 2.27 -3.55
N ASN A 53 -2.40 2.55 -2.27
CA ASN A 53 -2.08 1.54 -1.27
C ASN A 53 -3.18 1.51 -0.24
N TYR A 54 -3.74 0.34 0.05
CA TYR A 54 -4.88 0.18 0.96
C TYR A 54 -4.55 -0.81 2.07
N ALA A 55 -5.15 -0.64 3.23
CA ALA A 55 -5.12 -1.63 4.30
C ALA A 55 -6.34 -1.49 5.21
N LEU A 56 -6.67 -2.56 5.94
CA LEU A 56 -7.58 -2.45 7.09
C LEU A 56 -6.87 -1.78 8.26
N SER A 57 -7.61 -0.94 8.96
CA SER A 57 -7.23 -0.32 10.23
C SER A 57 -8.30 -0.59 11.29
N GLY A 58 -8.50 -1.87 11.60
CA GLY A 58 -9.59 -2.35 12.46
C GLY A 58 -10.70 -3.03 11.65
N PRO A 59 -11.82 -3.40 12.29
CA PRO A 59 -12.88 -4.17 11.65
C PRO A 59 -13.70 -3.37 10.63
N ASP A 60 -13.80 -2.05 10.82
CA ASP A 60 -14.74 -1.19 10.09
C ASP A 60 -14.08 -0.01 9.35
N LYS A 61 -12.73 0.00 9.27
CA LYS A 61 -11.99 1.10 8.67
C LYS A 61 -10.99 0.63 7.62
N VAL A 62 -11.04 1.24 6.45
CA VAL A 62 -9.98 1.18 5.44
C VAL A 62 -9.19 2.47 5.50
N VAL A 63 -7.87 2.35 5.52
CA VAL A 63 -6.96 3.49 5.32
C VAL A 63 -6.26 3.31 3.99
N ALA A 64 -6.10 4.41 3.26
CA ALA A 64 -5.37 4.41 2.00
C ALA A 64 -4.30 5.50 1.96
N THR A 65 -3.21 5.19 1.28
CA THR A 65 -2.16 6.14 0.93
C THR A 65 -1.94 6.12 -0.57
N TYR A 66 -2.26 7.25 -1.20
CA TYR A 66 -2.01 7.47 -2.63
C TYR A 66 -0.68 8.22 -2.74
N LEU A 67 0.31 7.58 -3.35
CA LEU A 67 1.67 8.10 -3.42
C LEU A 67 2.09 8.27 -4.88
N LEU A 68 2.60 9.44 -5.25
CA LEU A 68 3.22 9.64 -6.56
C LEU A 68 4.52 8.83 -6.60
N PRO A 69 4.73 7.99 -7.64
CA PRO A 69 5.98 7.25 -7.76
C PRO A 69 7.19 8.18 -7.78
N SER A 70 8.28 7.75 -7.15
CA SER A 70 9.51 8.55 -7.12
C SER A 70 10.12 8.61 -8.52
N PRO A 71 10.65 9.77 -8.95
CA PRO A 71 11.39 9.85 -10.20
C PRO A 71 12.63 8.95 -10.17
N SER A 72 13.08 8.48 -11.34
CA SER A 72 14.42 7.90 -11.46
C SER A 72 15.46 8.95 -11.13
N ILE A 73 16.43 8.57 -10.31
CA ILE A 73 17.68 9.32 -10.24
C ILE A 73 18.62 8.72 -11.27
N ASP A 74 19.04 9.53 -12.22
CA ASP A 74 20.09 9.14 -13.16
C ASP A 74 21.47 9.38 -12.53
N PHE A 75 22.01 8.33 -11.91
CA PHE A 75 23.34 8.37 -11.32
C PHE A 75 24.48 8.50 -12.34
N SER A 76 24.19 8.47 -13.65
CA SER A 76 25.19 8.75 -14.68
C SER A 76 25.55 10.24 -14.75
N GLN A 77 24.69 11.13 -14.24
CA GLN A 77 24.94 12.58 -14.20
C GLN A 77 25.88 13.02 -13.07
N GLY A 78 26.43 12.07 -12.32
CA GLY A 78 27.34 12.32 -11.21
C GLY A 78 26.70 12.05 -9.86
N CYS A 79 27.56 11.77 -8.89
CA CYS A 79 27.22 11.54 -7.50
C CYS A 79 28.35 12.18 -6.70
N GLU A 80 28.01 12.99 -5.71
CA GLU A 80 28.96 13.64 -4.81
C GLU A 80 28.71 13.13 -3.39
N GLU A 81 29.78 12.77 -2.70
CA GLU A 81 29.75 12.45 -1.27
C GLU A 81 30.35 13.62 -0.50
N MET A 82 29.66 14.04 0.58
CA MET A 82 30.19 15.01 1.53
C MET A 82 31.08 14.31 2.56
N LEU A 83 32.30 14.81 2.71
CA LEU A 83 33.27 14.32 3.67
C LEU A 83 33.11 15.02 5.03
N ALA A 84 33.77 14.50 6.06
CA ALA A 84 33.66 15.01 7.43
C ALA A 84 34.17 16.45 7.61
N ASP A 85 35.04 16.91 6.71
CA ASP A 85 35.54 18.29 6.65
C ASP A 85 34.63 19.21 5.81
N PHE A 86 33.44 18.75 5.45
CA PHE A 86 32.46 19.42 4.58
C PHE A 86 32.93 19.65 3.14
N SER A 87 34.07 19.10 2.73
CA SER A 87 34.43 19.02 1.32
C SER A 87 33.58 17.96 0.61
N SER A 88 33.55 17.99 -0.72
CA SER A 88 32.91 16.94 -1.51
C SER A 88 33.91 16.23 -2.42
N ARG A 89 33.60 14.98 -2.74
CA ARG A 89 34.28 14.23 -3.79
C ARG A 89 33.27 13.51 -4.68
N PRO A 90 33.64 13.22 -5.94
CA PRO A 90 32.88 12.28 -6.74
C PRO A 90 32.78 10.91 -6.06
N CYS A 91 31.62 10.28 -6.15
CA CYS A 91 31.41 8.92 -5.71
C CYS A 91 32.27 7.95 -6.53
N ALA A 92 32.85 6.96 -5.87
CA ALA A 92 33.52 5.84 -6.50
C ALA A 92 32.52 4.98 -7.28
N LYS A 93 33.00 4.27 -8.31
CA LYS A 93 32.16 3.39 -9.14
C LYS A 93 31.38 2.35 -8.32
N GLY A 94 31.97 1.85 -7.23
CA GLY A 94 31.33 0.91 -6.32
C GLY A 94 30.14 1.54 -5.57
N GLU A 95 30.28 2.79 -5.13
CA GLU A 95 29.24 3.56 -4.43
C GLU A 95 28.07 3.87 -5.36
N ILE A 96 28.37 4.31 -6.60
CA ILE A 96 27.36 4.51 -7.65
C ILE A 96 26.57 3.21 -7.89
N LYS A 97 27.27 2.08 -8.04
CA LYS A 97 26.62 0.78 -8.26
C LYS A 97 25.75 0.36 -7.07
N ALA A 98 26.18 0.64 -5.85
CA ALA A 98 25.38 0.39 -4.65
C ALA A 98 24.11 1.25 -4.65
N GLN A 99 24.25 2.54 -4.97
CA GLN A 99 23.13 3.47 -5.00
C GLN A 99 22.09 3.13 -6.08
N VAL A 100 22.54 2.74 -7.28
CA VAL A 100 21.66 2.23 -8.35
C VAL A 100 20.85 1.01 -7.88
N ARG A 101 21.49 0.08 -7.16
CA ARG A 101 20.80 -1.10 -6.62
C ARG A 101 19.77 -0.73 -5.55
N LEU A 102 20.08 0.25 -4.70
CA LEU A 102 19.15 0.74 -3.68
C LEU A 102 17.95 1.46 -4.32
N ASP A 103 18.17 2.30 -5.31
CA ASP A 103 17.10 2.95 -6.08
C ASP A 103 16.18 1.92 -6.74
N ALA A 104 16.76 0.92 -7.42
CA ALA A 104 15.99 -0.14 -8.05
C ALA A 104 15.13 -0.92 -7.05
N ARG A 105 15.65 -1.22 -5.85
CA ARG A 105 14.89 -1.89 -4.77
C ARG A 105 13.77 -1.02 -4.25
N ARG A 106 14.03 0.27 -4.00
CA ARG A 106 13.01 1.24 -3.58
C ARG A 106 11.88 1.31 -4.59
N LYS A 107 12.20 1.50 -5.88
CA LYS A 107 11.21 1.53 -6.96
C LYS A 107 10.41 0.25 -7.09
N ALA A 108 11.05 -0.91 -6.93
CA ALA A 108 10.35 -2.20 -6.97
C ALA A 108 9.36 -2.36 -5.79
N ALA A 109 9.65 -1.74 -4.64
CA ALA A 109 8.76 -1.75 -3.48
C ALA A 109 7.57 -0.79 -3.64
N GLU A 110 7.69 0.26 -4.45
CA GLU A 110 6.60 1.21 -4.73
C GLU A 110 5.44 0.53 -5.47
N THR A 111 4.24 1.10 -5.32
CA THR A 111 3.11 0.77 -6.19
C THR A 111 3.17 1.72 -7.39
N PRO A 112 3.26 1.23 -8.64
CA PRO A 112 3.34 2.10 -9.81
C PRO A 112 2.10 2.98 -9.98
N ALA A 113 2.25 4.10 -10.69
CA ALA A 113 1.12 4.97 -11.05
C ALA A 113 0.01 4.18 -11.75
N GLY A 114 -1.24 4.46 -11.37
CA GLY A 114 -2.43 3.80 -11.91
C GLY A 114 -2.60 2.36 -11.42
N LYS A 115 -1.69 1.83 -10.61
CA LYS A 115 -1.83 0.52 -9.96
C LYS A 115 -2.33 0.69 -8.53
N ARG A 116 -2.75 -0.43 -7.95
CA ARG A 116 -3.22 -0.51 -6.57
C ARG A 116 -2.68 -1.75 -5.88
N ARG A 117 -2.49 -1.66 -4.57
CA ARG A 117 -2.00 -2.74 -3.72
C ARG A 117 -2.75 -2.75 -2.41
N TRP A 118 -3.23 -3.93 -2.02
CA TRP A 118 -3.73 -4.17 -0.68
C TRP A 118 -2.59 -4.71 0.20
N HIS A 119 -2.38 -4.08 1.35
CA HIS A 119 -1.38 -4.46 2.33
C HIS A 119 -2.01 -5.21 3.49
N GLN A 120 -1.23 -6.08 4.13
CA GLN A 120 -1.70 -6.90 5.25
C GLN A 120 -2.06 -6.05 6.48
N SER A 121 -1.43 -4.87 6.65
CA SER A 121 -1.72 -3.98 7.76
C SER A 121 -1.49 -2.51 7.40
N ALA A 122 -2.16 -1.60 8.10
CA ALA A 122 -1.96 -0.15 7.97
C ALA A 122 -0.50 0.27 8.24
N LYS A 123 0.25 -0.49 9.04
CA LYS A 123 1.67 -0.20 9.33
C LYS A 123 2.57 -0.36 8.10
N ALA A 124 2.17 -1.20 7.15
CA ALA A 124 2.91 -1.46 5.91
C ALA A 124 2.60 -0.45 4.80
N LEU A 125 1.68 0.50 5.01
CA LEU A 125 1.44 1.55 4.05
C LEU A 125 2.68 2.45 3.88
N PRO A 126 3.02 2.81 2.65
CA PRO A 126 4.16 3.69 2.41
C PRO A 126 3.89 5.06 3.03
N ARG A 127 4.94 5.68 3.58
CA ARG A 127 4.87 7.01 4.17
C ARG A 127 6.09 7.81 3.74
N ILE A 128 5.86 9.06 3.37
CA ILE A 128 6.89 10.07 3.18
C ILE A 128 6.70 11.19 4.20
N ASN A 129 7.79 11.86 4.54
CA ASN A 129 7.78 13.07 5.36
C ASN A 129 7.59 14.28 4.44
N ASP A 130 6.79 15.26 4.88
CA ASP A 130 6.58 16.55 4.20
C ASP A 130 6.27 16.42 2.70
N GLY A 131 5.42 15.45 2.35
CA GLY A 131 5.10 15.14 0.96
C GLY A 131 4.11 16.09 0.31
N GLY A 132 3.37 16.89 1.10
CA GLY A 132 2.21 17.62 0.60
C GLY A 132 1.30 16.67 -0.16
N CYS A 133 0.82 17.10 -1.34
CA CYS A 133 -0.04 16.27 -2.17
C CYS A 133 0.70 15.23 -3.03
N MET A 134 2.02 15.04 -2.85
CA MET A 134 2.70 13.85 -3.37
C MET A 134 2.22 12.58 -2.65
N GLN A 135 1.73 12.73 -1.42
CA GLN A 135 1.05 11.70 -0.66
C GLN A 135 -0.33 12.20 -0.22
N VAL A 136 -1.39 11.54 -0.66
CA VAL A 136 -2.76 11.77 -0.17
C VAL A 136 -3.16 10.63 0.77
N ASN A 137 -3.68 10.97 1.94
CA ASN A 137 -4.20 10.03 2.92
C ASN A 137 -5.72 10.00 2.84
N VAL A 138 -6.31 8.80 2.87
CA VAL A 138 -7.75 8.60 2.85
C VAL A 138 -8.14 7.71 4.01
N GLU A 139 -9.18 8.10 4.76
CA GLU A 139 -9.86 7.21 5.70
C GLU A 139 -11.28 6.96 5.23
N TYR A 140 -11.68 5.69 5.27
CA TYR A 140 -12.98 5.22 4.82
C TYR A 140 -13.60 4.30 5.86
N GLU A 141 -14.85 4.57 6.21
CA GLU A 141 -15.66 3.76 7.12
C GLU A 141 -16.55 2.80 6.32
N ILE A 142 -16.45 1.51 6.61
CA ILE A 142 -17.07 0.44 5.81
C ILE A 142 -18.58 0.38 6.07
N SER A 143 -19.00 0.44 7.33
CA SER A 143 -20.41 0.32 7.74
C SER A 143 -21.29 1.42 7.15
N THR A 144 -20.82 2.66 7.18
CA THR A 144 -21.55 3.83 6.66
C THR A 144 -21.27 4.09 5.18
N ARG A 145 -20.25 3.43 4.62
CA ARG A 145 -19.79 3.59 3.25
C ARG A 145 -19.36 5.03 2.93
N ARG A 146 -18.65 5.65 3.87
CA ARG A 146 -18.27 7.06 3.81
C ARG A 146 -16.76 7.26 3.81
N VAL A 147 -16.29 8.16 2.95
CA VAL A 147 -14.97 8.74 3.08
C VAL A 147 -15.02 9.76 4.22
N MET A 148 -14.26 9.49 5.27
CA MET A 148 -14.24 10.30 6.50
C MET A 148 -13.27 11.46 6.35
N THR A 149 -12.09 11.21 5.80
CA THR A 149 -11.05 12.22 5.59
C THR A 149 -10.30 11.98 4.29
N VAL A 150 -9.95 13.07 3.61
CA VAL A 150 -9.00 13.08 2.49
C VAL A 150 -8.09 14.28 2.68
N SER A 151 -6.79 14.07 2.88
CA SER A 151 -5.84 15.18 3.08
C SER A 151 -4.50 14.91 2.43
N CYS A 152 -3.81 16.00 2.06
CA CYS A 152 -2.41 15.94 1.68
C CYS A 152 -1.54 15.69 2.91
N ASN A 153 -0.42 14.99 2.75
CA ASN A 153 0.49 14.70 3.83
C ASN A 153 1.03 15.99 4.47
N GLY A 154 1.00 16.04 5.80
CA GLY A 154 1.36 17.23 6.58
C GLY A 154 0.23 18.24 6.78
N GLN A 155 -0.96 18.00 6.22
CA GLN A 155 -2.15 18.83 6.44
C GLN A 155 -3.19 18.06 7.28
N ALA A 156 -3.65 18.69 8.37
CA ALA A 156 -4.74 18.22 9.23
C ALA A 156 -5.96 19.11 9.06
#